data_AF-A0A519F8R7-F1
#
_entry.id   AF-A0A519F8R7-F1
#
_cell.length_a   1.000
_cell.length_b   1.000
_cell.length_c   1.000
_cell.angle_alpha   90.00
_cell.angle_beta   90.00
_cell.angle_gamma   90.00
#
_symmetry.space_group_name_H-M   'P 1'
#
loop_
_entity.id
_entity.type
_entity.pdbx_description
1 polymer ?
#
loop_
_entity_poly.entity_id
_entity_poly.type
_entity_poly.pdbx_seq_one_letter_code
_entity_poly.pdbx_strand_id
1 'polypeptide(L)'
;MKILAIRLKNLASLAGPFELDFTAEPLASAGLFAITGPTGAGKSTLLDALCLALFGAIPRLNNIGQSRVPEIDGDISTNDPRNLLRRGTGSGYAEVDFVGIDKRRYRARWEANRARDNATKKLQASRQTLIDLDSEQILSTQNKTEYKTLLEARLGLNFEQFTRAVMLAQSEFSAFLKADDKDRSELLEKLTDTAIYSQLGRRAYSKSKEAEEALKTLQAQAGTLTPMEPAQRAELEQRFNDAQQQLKLQQAQLRQLELKQQWFKELNRLRDSHQAANEQLASAQQTWDA
;
A
#
# COMPACT_ATOMS: atom_id res chain seq x y z
N MET A 1 16.89 20.97 -1.88
CA MET A 1 16.00 21.89 -1.15
C MET A 1 16.82 23.06 -0.63
N LYS A 2 16.34 24.31 -0.78
CA LYS A 2 17.01 25.54 -0.30
C LYS A 2 15.98 26.56 0.17
N ILE A 3 16.11 27.12 1.37
CA ILE A 3 15.27 28.23 1.83
C ILE A 3 15.76 29.54 1.19
N LEU A 4 14.83 30.33 0.67
CA LEU A 4 15.08 31.61 -0.01
C LEU A 4 14.74 32.80 0.89
N ALA A 5 13.57 32.77 1.54
CA ALA A 5 13.15 33.82 2.46
C ALA A 5 12.23 33.28 3.55
N ILE A 6 12.23 33.91 4.71
CA ILE A 6 11.28 33.69 5.80
C ILE A 6 10.60 35.02 6.12
N ARG A 7 9.27 35.06 6.05
CA ARG A 7 8.45 36.20 6.46
C ARG A 7 7.53 35.78 7.58
N LEU A 8 7.36 36.63 8.58
CA LEU A 8 6.43 36.38 9.67
C LEU A 8 5.78 37.67 10.15
N LYS A 9 4.60 37.55 10.75
CA LYS A 9 3.91 38.66 11.37
C LYS A 9 3.24 38.21 12.66
N ASN A 10 3.48 38.95 13.73
CA ASN A 10 2.79 38.79 15.02
C ASN A 10 2.85 37.36 15.60
N LEU A 11 4.03 36.74 15.60
CA LEU A 11 4.25 35.42 16.17
C LEU A 11 5.10 35.51 17.45
N ALA A 12 4.60 34.91 18.54
CA ALA A 12 5.20 34.88 19.86
C ALA A 12 5.75 36.26 20.30
N SER A 13 7.07 36.39 20.42
CA SER A 13 7.73 37.63 20.83
C SER A 13 8.00 38.62 19.68
N LEU A 14 7.87 38.19 18.42
CA LEU A 14 8.11 39.03 17.25
C LEU A 14 6.82 39.76 16.84
N ALA A 15 6.84 41.09 17.00
CA ALA A 15 5.74 41.98 16.66
C ALA A 15 5.92 42.60 15.27
N GLY A 16 4.82 42.80 14.54
CA GLY A 16 4.86 43.40 13.21
C GLY A 16 5.37 42.45 12.12
N PRO A 17 5.40 42.91 10.86
CA PRO A 17 5.97 42.15 9.76
C PRO A 17 7.49 42.12 9.89
N PHE A 18 8.07 40.93 9.78
CA PHE A 18 9.49 40.68 9.74
C PHE A 18 9.79 39.85 8.50
N GLU A 19 10.84 40.21 7.76
CA GLU A 19 11.29 39.53 6.56
C GLU A 19 12.80 39.29 6.67
N LEU A 20 13.20 38.07 6.39
CA LEU A 20 14.57 37.63 6.28
C LEU A 20 14.76 37.00 4.91
N ASP A 21 15.43 37.71 4.02
CA ASP A 21 15.76 37.25 2.68
C ASP A 21 17.20 36.72 2.64
N PHE A 22 17.36 35.43 2.36
CA PHE A 22 18.67 34.77 2.23
C PHE A 22 19.30 34.97 0.85
N THR A 23 18.57 35.56 -0.10
CA THR A 23 19.05 35.86 -1.45
C THR A 23 19.61 37.27 -1.58
N ALA A 24 19.41 38.12 -0.57
CA ALA A 24 19.94 39.47 -0.49
C ALA A 24 21.28 39.53 0.29
N GLU A 25 22.14 40.48 -0.06
CA GLU A 25 23.33 40.79 0.73
C GLU A 25 22.94 41.37 2.10
N PRO A 26 23.66 41.03 3.20
CA PRO A 26 24.93 40.30 3.25
C PRO A 26 24.80 38.76 3.34
N LEU A 27 23.57 38.22 3.33
CA LEU A 27 23.33 36.79 3.58
C LEU A 27 23.60 35.92 2.34
N ALA A 28 23.42 36.49 1.15
CA ALA A 28 23.64 35.81 -0.12
C ALA A 28 25.07 35.27 -0.26
N SER A 29 26.07 36.05 0.12
CA SER A 29 27.49 35.66 0.00
C SER A 29 28.07 35.00 1.26
N ALA A 30 27.41 35.09 2.41
CA ALA A 30 27.98 34.67 3.69
C ALA A 30 28.22 33.15 3.79
N GLY A 31 27.34 32.33 3.21
CA GLY A 31 27.38 30.85 3.28
C GLY A 31 27.09 30.26 4.68
N LEU A 32 27.60 30.90 5.73
CA LEU A 32 27.36 30.61 7.14
C LEU A 32 27.06 31.92 7.87
N PHE A 33 25.97 31.95 8.65
CA PHE A 33 25.60 33.10 9.46
C PHE A 33 25.13 32.64 10.85
N ALA A 34 25.17 33.55 11.81
CA ALA A 34 24.71 33.30 13.18
C ALA A 34 23.58 34.26 13.54
N ILE A 35 22.53 33.74 14.18
CA ILE A 35 21.44 34.55 14.75
C ILE A 35 21.71 34.68 16.25
N THR A 36 22.16 35.86 16.67
CA THR A 36 22.53 36.15 18.07
C THR A 36 21.51 37.09 18.72
N GLY A 37 21.48 37.11 20.05
CA GLY A 37 20.58 37.96 20.83
C GLY A 37 20.29 37.38 22.21
N PRO A 38 19.68 38.15 23.14
CA PRO A 38 19.36 37.68 24.49
C PRO A 38 18.31 36.56 24.49
N THR A 39 18.23 35.78 25.56
CA THR A 39 17.16 34.80 25.76
C THR A 39 15.81 35.51 25.73
N GLY A 40 14.83 34.95 24.98
CA GLY A 40 13.53 35.58 24.77
C GLY A 40 13.43 36.56 23.59
N ALA A 41 14.54 36.89 22.92
CA ALA A 41 14.55 37.81 21.76
C ALA A 41 13.80 37.30 20.51
N GLY A 42 13.26 36.07 20.53
CA GLY A 42 12.53 35.49 19.39
C GLY A 42 13.38 34.69 18.40
N LYS A 43 14.64 34.36 18.75
CA LYS A 43 15.51 33.51 17.91
C LYS A 43 14.86 32.17 17.57
N SER A 44 14.31 31.49 18.57
CA SER A 44 13.57 30.24 18.36
C SER A 44 12.28 30.47 17.58
N THR A 45 11.60 31.62 17.80
CA THR A 45 10.37 31.99 17.08
C THR A 45 10.58 32.08 15.58
N LEU A 46 11.73 32.58 15.12
CA LEU A 46 12.07 32.60 13.69
C LEU A 46 12.15 31.18 13.12
N LEU A 47 12.78 30.24 13.84
CA LEU A 47 12.84 28.84 13.44
C LEU A 47 11.45 28.18 13.52
N ASP A 48 10.66 28.48 14.55
CA ASP A 48 9.29 27.97 14.65
C ASP A 48 8.44 28.48 13.47
N ALA A 49 8.63 29.72 13.03
CA ALA A 49 7.92 30.28 11.88
C ALA A 49 8.24 29.50 10.59
N LEU A 50 9.48 29.06 10.41
CA LEU A 50 9.87 28.21 9.28
C LEU A 50 9.10 26.87 9.30
N CYS A 51 9.07 26.18 10.44
CA CYS A 51 8.30 24.93 10.59
C CYS A 51 6.79 25.15 10.47
N LEU A 52 6.29 26.27 11.00
CA LEU A 52 4.88 26.63 10.99
C LEU A 52 4.39 26.94 9.58
N ALA A 53 5.16 27.70 8.81
CA ALA A 53 4.84 28.02 7.42
C ALA A 53 4.81 26.75 6.56
N LEU A 54 5.83 25.89 6.69
CA LEU A 54 5.93 24.65 5.93
C LEU A 54 4.86 23.66 6.38
N PHE A 55 4.88 23.19 7.62
CA PHE A 55 4.09 22.03 8.05
C PHE A 55 2.84 22.38 8.86
N GLY A 56 2.68 23.64 9.28
CA GLY A 56 1.60 24.02 10.18
C GLY A 56 1.74 23.42 11.58
N ALA A 57 2.95 23.01 11.95
CA ALA A 57 3.28 22.38 13.23
C ALA A 57 4.62 22.93 13.73
N ILE A 58 4.85 22.86 15.04
CA ILE A 58 6.06 23.39 15.68
C ILE A 58 6.66 22.31 16.57
N PRO A 59 7.98 22.04 16.49
CA PRO A 59 8.61 20.93 17.21
C PRO A 59 8.36 20.98 18.71
N ARG A 60 8.57 22.15 19.32
CA ARG A 60 8.42 22.32 20.76
C ARG A 60 6.98 22.20 21.28
N LEU A 61 5.96 22.30 20.41
CA LEU A 61 4.55 22.17 20.81
C LEU A 61 4.05 20.72 20.74
N ASN A 62 4.74 19.83 20.02
CA ASN A 62 4.30 18.43 19.88
C ASN A 62 4.48 17.61 21.16
N ASN A 63 5.47 17.96 21.99
CA ASN A 63 5.82 17.22 23.22
C ASN A 63 5.23 17.83 24.50
N ILE A 64 4.49 18.94 24.40
CA ILE A 64 3.77 19.49 25.54
C ILE A 64 2.51 18.63 25.68
N GLY A 65 2.18 18.19 26.90
CA GLY A 65 1.01 17.34 27.12
C GLY A 65 -0.30 17.98 26.64
N GLN A 66 -1.40 17.23 26.72
CA GLN A 66 -2.78 17.67 26.42
C GLN A 66 -3.32 18.70 27.43
N SER A 67 -2.48 19.63 27.90
CA SER A 67 -2.91 20.77 28.68
C SER A 67 -3.69 21.75 27.81
N ARG A 68 -4.53 22.55 28.45
CA ARG A 68 -5.41 23.52 27.82
C ARG A 68 -4.95 24.92 28.17
N VAL A 69 -4.87 25.78 27.16
CA VAL A 69 -4.56 27.21 27.31
C VAL A 69 -5.88 27.97 27.25
N PRO A 70 -6.21 28.78 28.28
CA PRO A 70 -7.42 29.61 28.27
C PRO A 70 -7.37 30.63 27.13
N GLU A 71 -8.39 30.61 26.28
CA GLU A 71 -8.63 31.59 25.21
C GLU A 71 -10.02 32.19 25.36
N ILE A 72 -10.27 33.31 24.67
CA ILE A 72 -11.46 34.17 24.86
C ILE A 72 -12.79 33.42 24.63
N ASP A 73 -12.79 32.35 23.83
CA ASP A 73 -14.01 31.62 23.41
C ASP A 73 -13.86 30.10 23.59
N GLY A 74 -13.14 29.71 24.65
CA GLY A 74 -12.90 28.32 25.02
C GLY A 74 -11.43 27.93 24.96
N ASP A 75 -11.07 26.93 25.75
CA ASP A 75 -9.72 26.41 25.84
C ASP A 75 -9.23 25.83 24.51
N ILE A 76 -8.04 26.23 24.06
CA ILE A 76 -7.31 25.55 22.99
C ILE A 76 -6.25 24.62 23.58
N SER A 77 -6.00 23.49 22.92
CA SER A 77 -4.91 22.60 23.32
C SER A 77 -3.59 23.37 23.27
N THR A 78 -2.70 23.15 24.24
CA THR A 78 -1.35 23.74 24.24
C THR A 78 -0.57 23.39 22.96
N ASN A 79 -0.93 22.28 22.31
CA ASN A 79 -0.27 21.79 21.10
C ASN A 79 -0.79 22.48 19.84
N ASP A 80 -1.83 23.31 19.95
CA ASP A 80 -2.37 24.05 18.82
C ASP A 80 -1.35 25.13 18.38
N PRO A 81 -0.87 25.11 17.13
CA PRO A 81 0.07 26.09 16.61
C PRO A 81 -0.46 27.53 16.66
N ARG A 82 -1.79 27.72 16.74
CA ARG A 82 -2.42 29.03 16.89
C ARG A 82 -2.07 29.71 18.23
N ASN A 83 -1.59 28.97 19.23
CA ASN A 83 -1.01 29.54 20.46
C ASN A 83 0.21 30.44 20.18
N LEU A 84 0.85 30.29 19.01
CA LEU A 84 1.96 31.16 18.63
C LEU A 84 1.49 32.56 18.22
N LEU A 85 0.19 32.80 17.99
CA LEU A 85 -0.30 34.14 17.68
C LEU A 85 -0.07 35.07 18.88
N ARG A 86 0.61 36.21 18.64
CA ARG A 86 0.94 37.17 19.69
C ARG A 86 -0.33 37.70 20.35
N ARG A 87 -0.37 37.69 21.69
CA ARG A 87 -1.49 38.24 22.47
C ARG A 87 -1.72 39.72 22.13
N GLY A 88 -2.98 40.12 22.04
CA GLY A 88 -3.35 41.49 21.67
C GLY A 88 -3.29 41.79 20.17
N THR A 89 -3.09 40.78 19.31
CA THR A 89 -3.11 40.95 17.84
C THR A 89 -4.31 40.24 17.20
N GLY A 90 -4.83 40.83 16.13
CA GLY A 90 -5.96 40.27 15.36
C GLY A 90 -5.55 39.21 14.35
N SER A 91 -4.33 39.27 13.82
CA SER A 91 -3.85 38.38 12.75
C SER A 91 -2.35 38.17 12.83
N GLY A 92 -1.91 37.01 12.36
CA GLY A 92 -0.51 36.65 12.21
C GLY A 92 -0.32 35.61 11.12
N TYR A 93 0.89 35.58 10.56
CA TYR A 93 1.26 34.62 9.52
C TYR A 93 2.73 34.23 9.63
N ALA A 94 3.04 33.06 9.05
CA ALA A 94 4.39 32.62 8.72
C ALA A 94 4.40 32.26 7.23
N GLU A 95 5.42 32.68 6.50
CA GLU A 95 5.56 32.44 5.08
C GLU A 95 7.03 32.12 4.77
N VAL A 96 7.25 31.13 3.91
CA VAL A 96 8.58 30.65 3.55
C VAL A 96 8.63 30.45 2.06
N ASP A 97 9.63 31.06 1.43
CA ASP A 97 10.01 30.80 0.05
C ASP A 97 11.12 29.75 0.04
N PHE A 98 10.98 28.71 -0.76
CA PHE A 98 11.98 27.64 -0.86
C PHE A 98 12.06 27.06 -2.28
N VAL A 99 13.19 26.41 -2.57
CA VAL A 99 13.39 25.61 -3.77
C VAL A 99 13.12 24.14 -3.43
N GLY A 100 12.18 23.52 -4.15
CA GLY A 100 11.82 22.12 -4.02
C GLY A 100 12.88 21.15 -4.55
N ILE A 101 12.62 19.84 -4.42
CA ILE A 101 13.49 18.79 -5.00
C ILE A 101 13.47 18.79 -6.54
N ASP A 102 12.38 19.30 -7.13
CA ASP A 102 12.18 19.50 -8.56
C ASP A 102 12.80 20.80 -9.10
N LYS A 103 13.60 21.50 -8.27
CA LYS A 103 14.28 22.77 -8.59
C LYS A 103 13.35 23.95 -8.88
N ARG A 104 12.06 23.84 -8.58
CA ARG A 104 11.09 24.94 -8.69
C ARG A 104 10.98 25.72 -7.41
N ARG A 105 10.51 26.97 -7.52
CA ARG A 105 10.33 27.87 -6.37
C ARG A 105 8.90 27.80 -5.85
N TYR A 106 8.77 27.64 -4.54
CA TYR A 106 7.50 27.53 -3.86
C TYR A 106 7.41 28.51 -2.70
N ARG A 107 6.18 28.97 -2.45
CA ARG A 107 5.81 29.76 -1.26
C ARG A 107 4.81 28.99 -0.42
N ALA A 108 5.25 28.58 0.75
CA ALA A 108 4.39 27.99 1.77
C ALA A 108 3.97 29.09 2.76
N ARG A 109 2.67 29.23 3.01
CA ARG A 109 2.14 30.23 3.93
C ARG A 109 1.15 29.60 4.88
N TRP A 110 1.31 29.91 6.16
CA TRP A 110 0.40 29.63 7.24
C TRP A 110 -0.14 30.94 7.80
N GLU A 111 -1.45 31.04 7.98
CA GLU A 111 -2.08 32.22 8.57
C GLU A 111 -3.12 31.84 9.63
N ALA A 112 -3.21 32.67 10.67
CA ALA A 112 -4.22 32.56 11.71
C ALA A 112 -4.74 33.96 12.07
N ASN A 113 -6.06 34.10 12.02
CA ASN A 113 -6.75 35.36 12.25
C ASN A 113 -7.84 35.17 13.31
N ARG A 114 -8.09 36.22 14.08
CA ARG A 114 -9.29 36.37 14.91
C ARG A 114 -10.39 37.00 14.07
N ALA A 115 -11.65 36.75 14.42
CA ALA A 115 -12.78 37.24 13.65
C ALA A 115 -12.72 38.76 13.48
N ARG A 116 -12.91 39.25 12.25
CA ARG A 116 -12.80 40.67 11.87
C ARG A 116 -11.44 41.32 12.23
N ASP A 117 -10.36 40.53 12.26
CA ASP A 117 -8.99 40.99 12.57
C ASP A 117 -8.92 41.76 13.91
N ASN A 118 -9.72 41.33 14.88
CA ASN A 118 -9.83 42.00 16.17
C ASN A 118 -9.28 41.11 17.28
N ALA A 119 -8.31 41.64 18.03
CA ALA A 119 -7.63 40.96 19.13
C ALA A 119 -8.57 40.40 20.21
N THR A 120 -9.76 40.98 20.38
CA THR A 120 -10.74 40.57 21.40
C THR A 120 -11.75 39.54 20.90
N LYS A 121 -11.68 39.14 19.62
CA LYS A 121 -12.64 38.22 19.01
C LYS A 121 -12.11 36.78 18.92
N LYS A 122 -13.05 35.86 18.64
CA LYS A 122 -12.78 34.43 18.50
C LYS A 122 -11.69 34.15 17.47
N LEU A 123 -10.77 33.25 17.82
CA LEU A 123 -9.74 32.72 16.94
C LEU A 123 -10.35 31.81 15.86
N GLN A 124 -10.07 32.09 14.59
CA GLN A 124 -10.58 31.29 13.46
C GLN A 124 -9.71 30.05 13.21
N ALA A 125 -10.15 29.19 12.29
CA ALA A 125 -9.33 28.09 11.79
C ALA A 125 -8.10 28.65 11.05
N SER A 126 -6.94 28.04 11.28
CA SER A 126 -5.74 28.36 10.52
C SER A 126 -5.89 27.92 9.06
N ARG A 127 -5.24 28.65 8.15
CA ARG A 127 -5.21 28.33 6.73
C ARG A 127 -3.78 28.12 6.29
N GLN A 128 -3.63 27.20 5.34
CA GLN A 128 -2.36 26.92 4.68
C GLN A 128 -2.55 27.03 3.17
N THR A 129 -1.57 27.63 2.51
CA THR A 129 -1.54 27.80 1.06
C THR A 129 -0.15 27.49 0.54
N LEU A 130 -0.07 26.73 -0.54
CA LEU A 130 1.16 26.46 -1.28
C LEU A 130 1.03 27.07 -2.67
N ILE A 131 1.97 27.92 -3.04
CA ILE A 131 1.98 28.63 -4.33
C ILE A 131 3.26 28.25 -5.07
N ASP A 132 3.14 27.89 -6.34
CA ASP A 132 4.27 27.79 -7.27
C ASP A 132 4.63 29.22 -7.72
N LEU A 133 5.83 29.68 -7.38
CA LEU A 133 6.30 31.03 -7.70
C LEU A 133 6.77 31.17 -9.14
N ASP A 134 7.02 30.06 -9.85
CA ASP A 134 7.46 30.09 -11.25
C ASP A 134 6.26 30.17 -12.20
N SER A 135 5.14 29.55 -11.84
CA SER A 135 3.89 29.61 -12.61
C SER A 135 2.80 30.51 -12.00
N GLU A 136 3.09 31.14 -10.85
CA GLU A 136 2.16 31.93 -10.03
C GLU A 136 0.84 31.20 -9.71
N GLN A 137 0.88 29.86 -9.67
CA GLN A 137 -0.30 29.03 -9.49
C GLN A 137 -0.44 28.59 -8.03
N ILE A 138 -1.64 28.76 -7.48
CA ILE A 138 -2.00 28.18 -6.18
C ILE A 138 -2.19 26.68 -6.36
N LEU A 139 -1.31 25.89 -5.74
CA LEU A 139 -1.32 24.42 -5.84
C LEU A 139 -2.28 23.79 -4.83
N SER A 140 -2.46 24.41 -3.67
CA SER A 140 -3.37 23.91 -2.65
C SER A 140 -3.93 25.06 -1.81
N THR A 141 -5.24 24.99 -1.55
CA THR A 141 -5.95 25.95 -0.73
C THR A 141 -6.77 25.19 0.32
N GLN A 142 -6.52 25.44 1.60
CA GLN A 142 -7.37 25.10 2.75
C GLN A 142 -7.50 23.61 3.15
N ASN A 143 -7.28 22.64 2.26
CA ASN A 143 -7.31 21.22 2.63
C ASN A 143 -5.98 20.76 3.25
N LYS A 144 -5.95 20.57 4.58
CA LYS A 144 -4.74 20.22 5.34
C LYS A 144 -4.07 18.93 4.86
N THR A 145 -4.85 17.91 4.51
CA THR A 145 -4.30 16.61 4.09
C THR A 145 -3.66 16.71 2.71
N GLU A 146 -4.33 17.36 1.77
CA GLU A 146 -3.82 17.59 0.42
C GLU A 146 -2.59 18.49 0.44
N TYR A 147 -2.63 19.57 1.22
CA TYR A 147 -1.48 20.45 1.45
C TYR A 147 -0.28 19.68 1.98
N LYS A 148 -0.48 18.83 3.01
CA LYS A 148 0.60 18.00 3.57
C LYS A 148 1.21 17.09 2.50
N THR A 149 0.39 16.35 1.76
CA THR A 149 0.88 15.43 0.72
C THR A 149 1.64 16.16 -0.39
N LEU A 150 1.12 17.30 -0.85
CA LEU A 150 1.78 18.11 -1.89
C LEU A 150 3.08 18.71 -1.38
N LEU A 151 3.10 19.28 -0.17
CA LEU A 151 4.31 19.83 0.43
C LEU A 151 5.37 18.76 0.58
N GLU A 152 5.05 17.59 1.15
CA GLU A 152 6.01 16.50 1.34
C GLU A 152 6.57 16.01 0.00
N ALA A 153 5.74 15.99 -1.05
CA ALA A 153 6.18 15.65 -2.41
C ALA A 153 7.13 16.71 -3.02
N ARG A 154 6.90 18.01 -2.79
CA ARG A 154 7.75 19.10 -3.32
C ARG A 154 9.01 19.33 -2.49
N LEU A 155 8.92 19.16 -1.18
CA LEU A 155 10.02 19.36 -0.24
C LEU A 155 10.92 18.12 -0.16
N GLY A 156 10.37 16.92 -0.39
CA GLY A 156 11.06 15.63 -0.30
C GLY A 156 11.18 15.08 1.12
N LEU A 157 10.68 15.79 2.14
CA LEU A 157 10.81 15.45 3.55
C LEU A 157 9.47 15.67 4.26
N ASN A 158 9.14 14.77 5.19
CA ASN A 158 8.05 14.99 6.13
C ASN A 158 8.50 15.88 7.31
N PHE A 159 7.56 16.25 8.17
CA PHE A 159 7.84 17.12 9.32
C PHE A 159 8.96 16.56 10.22
N GLU A 160 8.87 15.30 10.63
CA GLU A 160 9.85 14.67 11.52
C GLU A 160 11.24 14.60 10.89
N GLN A 161 11.31 14.29 9.60
CA GLN A 161 12.56 14.25 8.85
C GLN A 161 13.17 15.65 8.71
N PHE A 162 12.34 16.66 8.45
CA PHE A 162 12.80 18.05 8.39
C PHE A 162 13.39 18.53 9.71
N THR A 163 12.76 18.22 10.85
CA THR A 163 13.23 18.60 12.19
C THR A 163 14.43 17.79 12.68
N ARG A 164 14.71 16.64 12.05
CA ARG A 164 15.87 15.80 12.37
C ARG A 164 17.06 16.04 11.44
N ALA A 165 16.83 16.42 10.18
CA ALA A 165 17.88 16.53 9.16
C ALA A 165 18.23 17.98 8.75
N VAL A 166 17.25 18.89 8.72
CA VAL A 166 17.44 20.26 8.20
C VAL A 166 17.45 21.28 9.34
N MET A 167 16.41 21.28 10.16
CA MET A 167 16.29 22.16 11.31
C MET A 167 16.55 21.38 12.58
N LEU A 168 17.81 21.33 13.01
CA LEU A 168 18.19 20.77 14.30
C LEU A 168 17.71 21.70 15.43
N ALA A 169 16.45 21.56 15.83
CA ALA A 169 15.90 22.30 16.95
C ALA A 169 16.65 21.93 18.25
N GLN A 170 16.70 22.88 19.18
CA GLN A 170 17.31 22.67 20.48
C GLN A 170 16.61 21.48 21.17
N SER A 171 17.38 20.47 21.62
CA SER A 171 16.97 19.15 22.15
C SER A 171 16.66 18.02 21.13
N GLU A 172 16.32 18.32 19.86
CA GLU A 172 16.01 17.29 18.84
C GLU A 172 17.25 16.59 18.26
N PHE A 173 18.44 17.21 18.36
CA PHE A 173 19.70 16.56 17.97
C PHE A 173 19.99 15.30 18.81
N SER A 174 19.72 15.36 20.11
CA SER A 174 19.82 14.20 20.99
C SER A 174 18.78 13.14 20.64
N ALA A 175 17.60 13.53 20.15
CA ALA A 175 16.57 12.62 19.70
C ALA A 175 16.98 11.88 18.43
N PHE A 176 17.68 12.53 17.49
CA PHE A 176 18.27 11.85 16.33
C PHE A 176 19.31 10.78 16.72
N LEU A 177 20.22 11.11 17.66
CA LEU A 177 21.21 10.15 18.15
C LEU A 177 20.57 8.99 18.93
N LYS A 178 19.46 9.23 19.62
CA LYS A 178 18.73 8.24 20.43
C LYS A 178 17.58 7.55 19.69
N ALA A 179 17.31 7.92 18.43
CA ALA A 179 16.26 7.31 17.63
C ALA A 179 16.50 5.80 17.51
N ASP A 180 15.41 5.04 17.45
CA ASP A 180 15.49 3.60 17.20
C ASP A 180 15.97 3.32 15.77
N ASP A 181 16.41 2.08 15.54
CA ASP A 181 17.01 1.71 14.25
C ASP A 181 16.01 1.84 13.10
N LYS A 182 14.72 1.71 13.38
CA LYS A 182 13.65 1.87 12.39
C LYS A 182 13.52 3.32 11.94
N ASP A 183 13.35 4.26 12.87
CA ASP A 183 13.23 5.69 12.56
C ASP A 183 14.49 6.23 11.88
N ARG A 184 15.67 5.78 12.34
CA ARG A 184 16.95 6.15 11.75
C ARG A 184 17.07 5.63 10.32
N SER A 185 16.67 4.37 10.08
CA SER A 185 16.69 3.77 8.76
C SER A 185 15.75 4.51 7.79
N GLU A 186 14.53 4.85 8.21
CA GLU A 186 13.57 5.58 7.35
C GLU A 186 14.09 6.99 6.98
N LEU A 187 14.76 7.67 7.90
CA LEU A 187 15.35 8.98 7.63
C LEU A 187 16.55 8.89 6.69
N LEU A 188 17.46 7.93 6.93
CA LEU A 188 18.60 7.69 6.05
C LEU A 188 18.12 7.29 4.65
N GLU A 189 17.10 6.44 4.55
CA GLU A 189 16.57 5.95 3.28
C GLU A 189 16.11 7.09 2.36
N LYS A 190 15.46 8.13 2.90
CA LYS A 190 15.06 9.29 2.11
C LYS A 190 16.21 10.26 1.80
N LEU A 191 17.20 10.37 2.69
CA LEU A 191 18.39 11.19 2.44
C LEU A 191 19.27 10.59 1.34
N THR A 192 19.39 9.26 1.30
CA THR A 192 20.19 8.55 0.30
C THR A 192 19.41 8.14 -0.95
N ASP A 193 18.13 8.52 -1.03
CA ASP A 193 17.21 8.14 -2.12
C ASP A 193 17.15 6.62 -2.35
N THR A 194 17.21 5.85 -1.27
CA THR A 194 17.21 4.37 -1.29
C THR A 194 15.82 3.79 -1.04
N ALA A 195 14.76 4.58 -1.24
CA ALA A 195 13.34 4.18 -1.07
C ALA A 195 12.96 2.89 -1.81
N ILE A 196 13.72 2.55 -2.87
CA ILE A 196 13.59 1.34 -3.68
C ILE A 196 13.76 0.06 -2.85
N TYR A 197 14.59 0.05 -1.80
CA TYR A 197 14.87 -1.16 -1.02
C TYR A 197 13.71 -1.52 -0.10
N SER A 198 13.05 -0.52 0.53
CA SER A 198 11.83 -0.75 1.30
C SER A 198 10.69 -1.27 0.41
N GLN A 199 10.56 -0.73 -0.81
CA GLN A 199 9.57 -1.23 -1.78
C GLN A 199 9.85 -2.68 -2.20
N LEU A 200 11.12 -3.02 -2.45
CA LEU A 200 11.54 -4.38 -2.76
C LEU A 200 11.20 -5.35 -1.62
N GLY A 201 11.49 -4.96 -0.38
CA GLY A 201 11.16 -5.74 0.82
C GLY A 201 9.66 -6.00 0.97
N ARG A 202 8.82 -4.97 0.77
CA ARG A 202 7.35 -5.11 0.80
C ARG A 202 6.85 -6.08 -0.28
N ARG A 203 7.41 -5.99 -1.49
CA ARG A 203 7.03 -6.87 -2.62
C ARG A 203 7.46 -8.32 -2.37
N ALA A 204 8.64 -8.53 -1.82
CA ALA A 204 9.12 -9.85 -1.43
C ALA A 204 8.24 -10.49 -0.34
N TYR A 205 7.85 -9.71 0.68
CA TYR A 205 6.94 -10.17 1.73
C TYR A 205 5.55 -10.55 1.16
N SER A 206 4.97 -9.73 0.30
CA SER A 206 3.70 -10.04 -0.38
C SER A 206 3.79 -11.36 -1.15
N LYS A 207 4.86 -11.56 -1.91
CA LYS A 207 5.09 -12.79 -2.68
C LYS A 207 5.26 -14.01 -1.79
N SER A 208 5.98 -13.88 -0.68
CA SER A 208 6.12 -14.95 0.31
C SER A 208 4.76 -15.35 0.88
N LYS A 209 3.94 -14.37 1.25
CA LYS A 209 2.61 -14.60 1.81
C LYS A 209 1.68 -15.29 0.80
N GLU A 210 1.67 -14.84 -0.46
CA GLU A 210 0.91 -15.49 -1.53
C GLU A 210 1.31 -16.96 -1.71
N ALA A 211 2.62 -17.25 -1.68
CA ALA A 211 3.14 -18.61 -1.81
C ALA A 211 2.76 -19.50 -0.60
N GLU A 212 2.81 -18.95 0.61
CA GLU A 212 2.43 -19.66 1.84
C GLU A 212 0.93 -19.99 1.88
N GLU A 213 0.07 -19.06 1.45
CA GLU A 213 -1.36 -19.31 1.30
C GLU A 213 -1.64 -20.40 0.26
N ALA A 214 -0.97 -20.37 -0.89
CA ALA A 214 -1.10 -21.41 -1.91
C ALA A 214 -0.66 -22.81 -1.40
N LEU A 215 0.45 -22.86 -0.67
CA LEU A 215 0.94 -24.09 -0.03
C LEU A 215 -0.10 -24.64 0.95
N LYS A 216 -0.67 -23.78 1.80
CA LYS A 216 -1.69 -24.16 2.78
C LYS A 216 -2.93 -24.74 2.09
N THR A 217 -3.37 -24.15 0.98
CA THR A 217 -4.49 -24.68 0.19
C THR A 217 -4.17 -26.07 -0.37
N LEU A 218 -2.99 -26.25 -0.96
CA LEU A 218 -2.57 -27.56 -1.50
C LEU A 218 -2.45 -28.62 -0.40
N GLN A 219 -1.92 -28.28 0.76
CA GLN A 219 -1.83 -29.19 1.90
C GLN A 219 -3.21 -29.58 2.43
N ALA A 220 -4.16 -28.65 2.50
CA ALA A 220 -5.54 -28.95 2.88
C ALA A 220 -6.22 -29.89 1.89
N GLN A 221 -6.02 -29.66 0.58
CA GLN A 221 -6.53 -30.56 -0.47
C GLN A 221 -5.91 -31.96 -0.37
N ALA A 222 -4.59 -32.05 -0.18
CA ALA A 222 -3.89 -33.31 0.00
C ALA A 222 -4.34 -34.05 1.26
N GLY A 223 -4.59 -33.34 2.36
CA GLY A 223 -5.09 -33.94 3.61
C GLY A 223 -6.53 -34.47 3.53
N THR A 224 -7.33 -34.01 2.56
CA THR A 224 -8.71 -34.50 2.33
C THR A 224 -8.71 -35.81 1.54
N LEU A 225 -7.65 -36.06 0.77
CA LEU A 225 -7.43 -37.31 0.06
C LEU A 225 -6.73 -38.28 1.00
N THR A 226 -7.48 -39.04 1.79
CA THR A 226 -6.93 -40.20 2.50
C THR A 226 -6.54 -41.26 1.46
N PRO A 227 -5.23 -41.50 1.23
CA PRO A 227 -4.83 -42.58 0.34
C PRO A 227 -5.33 -43.89 0.94
N MET A 228 -5.91 -44.76 0.13
CA MET A 228 -6.23 -46.11 0.60
C MET A 228 -4.95 -46.78 1.10
N GLU A 229 -5.06 -47.53 2.19
CA GLU A 229 -3.94 -48.30 2.73
C GLU A 229 -3.36 -49.22 1.64
N PRO A 230 -2.02 -49.34 1.53
CA PRO A 230 -1.38 -50.11 0.47
C PRO A 230 -1.90 -51.55 0.36
N ALA A 231 -2.24 -52.17 1.49
CA ALA A 231 -2.81 -53.51 1.56
C ALA A 231 -4.21 -53.59 0.92
N GLN A 232 -5.10 -52.63 1.19
CA GLN A 232 -6.45 -52.59 0.63
C GLN A 232 -6.41 -52.32 -0.89
N ARG A 233 -5.48 -51.47 -1.33
CA ARG A 233 -5.26 -51.22 -2.76
C ARG A 233 -4.78 -52.49 -3.47
N ALA A 234 -3.78 -53.18 -2.90
CA ALA A 234 -3.26 -54.43 -3.47
C ALA A 234 -4.35 -55.51 -3.57
N GLU A 235 -5.22 -55.64 -2.56
CA GLU A 235 -6.35 -56.58 -2.59
C GLU A 235 -7.35 -56.24 -3.71
N LEU A 236 -7.72 -54.98 -3.87
CA LEU A 236 -8.61 -54.52 -4.94
C LEU A 236 -8.01 -54.75 -6.33
N GLU A 237 -6.71 -54.51 -6.48
CA GLU A 237 -5.99 -54.68 -7.74
C GLU A 237 -5.88 -56.17 -8.11
N GLN A 238 -5.69 -57.05 -7.10
CA GLN A 238 -5.75 -58.50 -7.29
C GLN A 238 -7.16 -58.95 -7.70
N ARG A 239 -8.22 -58.51 -7.00
CA ARG A 239 -9.62 -58.83 -7.35
C ARG A 239 -9.98 -58.36 -8.76
N PHE A 240 -9.52 -57.18 -9.16
CA PHE A 240 -9.72 -56.66 -10.51
C PHE A 240 -9.07 -57.55 -11.56
N ASN A 241 -7.81 -57.95 -11.33
CA ASN A 241 -7.09 -58.84 -12.25
C ASN A 241 -7.76 -60.21 -12.36
N ASP A 242 -8.20 -60.79 -11.24
CA ASP A 242 -8.91 -62.07 -11.21
C ASP A 242 -10.23 -62.00 -11.98
N ALA A 243 -11.02 -60.94 -11.74
CA ALA A 243 -12.27 -60.70 -12.45
C ALA A 243 -12.04 -60.51 -13.96
N GLN A 244 -10.96 -59.83 -14.36
CA GLN A 244 -10.61 -59.64 -15.76
C GLN A 244 -10.20 -60.96 -16.44
N GLN A 245 -9.48 -61.84 -15.73
CA GLN A 245 -9.15 -63.18 -16.23
C GLN A 245 -10.39 -64.06 -16.38
N GLN A 246 -11.29 -64.04 -15.39
CA GLN A 246 -12.55 -64.78 -15.46
C GLN A 246 -13.42 -64.30 -16.62
N LEU A 247 -13.51 -62.99 -16.84
CA LEU A 247 -14.25 -62.42 -17.97
C LEU A 247 -13.70 -62.92 -19.31
N LYS A 248 -12.38 -62.92 -19.49
CA LYS A 248 -11.75 -63.45 -20.72
C LYS A 248 -12.09 -64.93 -20.95
N LEU A 249 -12.06 -65.73 -19.88
CA LEU A 249 -12.34 -67.17 -19.96
C LEU A 249 -13.80 -67.44 -20.31
N GLN A 250 -14.74 -66.72 -19.67
CA GLN A 250 -16.16 -66.82 -19.99
C GLN A 250 -16.49 -66.33 -21.41
N GLN A 251 -15.84 -65.26 -21.88
CA GLN A 251 -15.99 -64.80 -23.27
C GLN A 251 -15.50 -65.85 -24.28
N ALA A 252 -14.41 -66.56 -23.98
CA ALA A 252 -13.93 -67.64 -24.83
C ALA A 252 -14.91 -68.83 -24.85
N GLN A 253 -15.46 -69.21 -23.69
CA GLN A 253 -16.48 -70.25 -23.60
C GLN A 253 -17.77 -69.88 -24.34
N LEU A 254 -18.22 -68.63 -24.22
CA LEU A 254 -19.39 -68.13 -24.92
C LEU A 254 -19.21 -68.25 -26.43
N ARG A 255 -18.06 -67.80 -26.97
CA ARG A 255 -17.74 -67.94 -28.40
C ARG A 255 -17.77 -69.40 -28.87
N GLN A 256 -17.23 -70.33 -28.06
CA GLN A 256 -17.28 -71.75 -28.40
C GLN A 256 -18.72 -72.30 -28.43
N LEU A 257 -19.56 -71.88 -27.49
CA LEU A 257 -20.97 -72.28 -27.44
C LEU A 257 -21.77 -71.69 -28.61
N GLU A 258 -21.52 -70.44 -28.97
CA GLU A 258 -22.12 -69.79 -30.15
C GLU A 258 -21.77 -70.53 -31.45
N LEU A 259 -20.50 -70.91 -31.62
CA LEU A 259 -20.06 -71.71 -32.77
C LEU A 259 -20.76 -73.06 -32.82
N LYS A 260 -20.87 -73.76 -31.68
CA LYS A 260 -21.61 -75.04 -31.61
C LYS A 260 -23.09 -74.85 -31.95
N GLN A 261 -23.71 -73.78 -31.46
CA GLN A 261 -25.12 -73.48 -31.74
C GLN A 261 -25.33 -73.19 -33.23
N GLN A 262 -24.44 -72.43 -33.87
CA GLN A 262 -24.48 -72.18 -35.32
C GLN A 262 -24.33 -73.47 -36.11
N TRP A 263 -23.38 -74.33 -35.73
CA TRP A 263 -23.19 -75.63 -36.38
C TRP A 263 -24.44 -76.52 -36.28
N PHE A 264 -25.08 -76.59 -35.11
CA PHE A 264 -26.33 -77.34 -34.94
C PHE A 264 -27.48 -76.78 -35.80
N LYS A 265 -27.61 -75.45 -35.90
CA LYS A 265 -28.61 -74.82 -36.77
C LYS A 265 -28.38 -75.18 -38.24
N GLU A 266 -27.13 -75.14 -38.69
CA GLU A 266 -26.78 -75.49 -40.08
C GLU A 266 -27.00 -76.98 -40.37
N LEU A 267 -26.64 -77.86 -39.42
CA LEU A 267 -26.89 -79.30 -39.56
C LEU A 267 -28.39 -79.60 -39.71
N ASN A 268 -29.23 -78.98 -38.88
CA ASN A 268 -30.69 -79.16 -38.98
C ASN A 268 -31.21 -78.65 -40.33
N ARG A 269 -30.75 -77.46 -40.78
CA ARG A 269 -31.12 -76.92 -42.09
C ARG A 269 -30.74 -77.86 -43.24
N LEU A 270 -29.53 -78.40 -43.22
CA LEU A 270 -29.06 -79.35 -44.25
C LEU A 270 -29.86 -80.66 -44.21
N ARG A 271 -30.23 -81.13 -43.02
CA ARG A 271 -31.05 -82.33 -42.84
C ARG A 271 -32.46 -82.14 -43.39
N ASP A 272 -33.08 -81.00 -43.10
CA ASP A 272 -34.40 -80.64 -43.63
C ASP A 272 -34.35 -80.52 -45.17
N SER A 273 -33.29 -79.88 -45.70
CA SER A 273 -33.08 -79.78 -47.16
C SER A 273 -32.86 -81.14 -47.82
N HIS A 274 -32.12 -82.05 -47.18
CA HIS A 274 -31.89 -83.40 -47.69
C HIS A 274 -33.19 -84.21 -47.67
N GLN A 275 -33.99 -84.10 -46.62
CA GLN A 275 -35.29 -84.77 -46.54
C GLN A 275 -36.25 -84.26 -47.63
N ALA A 276 -36.33 -82.94 -47.81
CA ALA A 276 -37.14 -82.34 -48.88
C ALA A 276 -36.66 -82.77 -50.28
N ALA A 277 -35.35 -82.83 -50.52
CA ALA A 277 -34.79 -83.32 -51.78
C ALA A 277 -35.12 -84.80 -52.03
N ASN A 278 -35.08 -85.64 -50.99
CA ASN A 278 -35.49 -87.05 -51.09
C ASN A 278 -36.98 -87.21 -51.38
N GLU A 279 -37.84 -86.41 -50.75
CA GLU A 279 -39.29 -86.40 -51.03
C GLU A 279 -39.58 -85.93 -52.47
N GLN A 280 -38.84 -84.93 -52.97
CA GLN A 280 -38.91 -84.50 -54.37
C GLN A 280 -38.43 -85.60 -55.34
N LEU A 281 -37.34 -86.30 -55.01
CA LEU A 281 -36.86 -87.42 -55.82
C LEU A 281 -37.89 -88.56 -55.88
N ALA A 282 -38.47 -88.93 -54.73
CA ALA A 282 -39.48 -89.98 -54.65
C ALA A 282 -40.75 -89.63 -55.44
N SER A 283 -41.21 -88.36 -55.37
CA SER A 283 -42.37 -87.92 -56.16
C SER A 283 -42.08 -87.86 -57.66
N ALA A 284 -40.88 -87.41 -58.07
CA ALA A 284 -40.47 -87.44 -59.47
C ALA A 284 -40.37 -88.87 -60.01
N GLN A 285 -39.86 -89.83 -59.22
CA GLN A 285 -39.81 -91.25 -59.60
C GLN A 285 -41.21 -91.85 -59.76
N GLN A 286 -42.14 -91.57 -58.83
CA GLN A 286 -43.54 -92.00 -58.97
C GLN A 286 -44.23 -91.40 -60.20
N THR A 287 -43.86 -90.19 -60.60
CA THR A 287 -44.41 -89.54 -61.80
C THR A 287 -43.82 -90.11 -63.10
N TRP A 288 -42.60 -90.66 -63.05
CA TRP A 288 -41.94 -91.30 -64.19
C TRP A 288 -42.47 -92.72 -64.44
N ASP A 289 -42.80 -93.46 -63.38
CA ASP A 289 -43.28 -94.84 -63.45
C ASP A 289 -44.79 -94.97 -63.75
N ALA A 290 -45.53 -93.86 -63.86
CA ALA A 290 -46.96 -93.78 -64.16
C ALA A 290 -47.24 -93.36 -65.62
#